data_AF-A0A401PEL2-F1
#
_entry.id   AF-A0A401PEL2-F1
#
_cell.length_a   1.000
_cell.length_b   1.000
_cell.length_c   1.000
_cell.angle_alpha   90.00
_cell.angle_beta   90.00
_cell.angle_gamma   90.00
#
_symmetry.space_group_name_H-M   'P 1'
#
loop_
_entity.id
_entity.type
_entity.pdbx_description
1 polymer ?
#
loop_
_entity_poly.entity_id
_entity_poly.type
_entity_poly.pdbx_seq_one_letter_code
_entity_poly.pdbx_strand_id
1 'polypeptide(L)'
;MVHTLCLFLTPTEQKCSRLANASDSFKYDSGLFVQGLLKDATGSFVLPFRQIMYAPYPTTHIDVDVNTVKQMAPCHEHIYNQQSYMSQELYTLQKTASEEDMIPETVIHMDESFTPDLNIFQDVMHRDTLVKSFLDQIFQLQSGLSLRSIFLAQFLLLLHRKAQTVIKYIEDETQKGKKLFKSLRNLKTDLDLAVEGDLSIVMAMAEKLKPGLHSFIFGKSFYTSVQERDVLMSL
;
A
#
# COMPACT_ATOMS: atom_id res chain seq x y z
N MET A 1 -13.55 -6.40 -15.18
CA MET A 1 -12.93 -6.20 -13.85
C MET A 1 -12.29 -4.82 -13.70
N VAL A 2 -11.32 -4.44 -14.55
CA VAL A 2 -10.60 -3.14 -14.42
C VAL A 2 -11.53 -1.94 -14.32
N HIS A 3 -12.50 -1.79 -15.23
CA HIS A 3 -13.49 -0.70 -15.15
C HIS A 3 -14.25 -0.66 -13.83
N THR A 4 -14.65 -1.82 -13.31
CA THR A 4 -15.37 -1.94 -12.03
C THR A 4 -14.51 -1.45 -10.86
N LEU A 5 -13.24 -1.83 -10.80
CA LEU A 5 -12.32 -1.38 -9.75
C LEU A 5 -12.03 0.12 -9.87
N CYS A 6 -11.92 0.63 -11.10
CA CYS A 6 -11.69 2.06 -11.36
C CYS A 6 -12.83 2.97 -10.88
N LEU A 7 -14.04 2.43 -10.65
CA LEU A 7 -15.16 3.19 -10.07
C LEU A 7 -14.86 3.74 -8.68
N PHE A 8 -13.91 3.15 -7.95
CA PHE A 8 -13.50 3.57 -6.61
C PHE A 8 -12.31 4.54 -6.61
N LEU A 9 -11.79 4.88 -7.79
CA LEU A 9 -10.67 5.80 -7.97
C LEU A 9 -11.14 7.21 -8.31
N THR A 10 -10.33 8.21 -7.99
CA THR A 10 -10.56 9.58 -8.46
C THR A 10 -10.35 9.69 -9.97
N PRO A 11 -10.91 10.71 -10.66
CA PRO A 11 -10.72 10.87 -12.10
C PRO A 11 -9.25 10.96 -12.55
N THR A 12 -8.36 11.49 -11.69
CA THR A 12 -6.92 11.56 -11.98
C THR A 12 -6.28 10.18 -11.90
N GLU A 13 -6.63 9.38 -10.90
CA GLU A 13 -6.10 8.02 -10.71
C GLU A 13 -6.63 7.04 -11.76
N GLN A 14 -7.86 7.24 -12.24
CA GLN A 14 -8.41 6.50 -13.36
C GLN A 14 -7.59 6.71 -14.64
N LYS A 15 -7.07 7.92 -14.88
CA LYS A 15 -6.17 8.21 -16.01
C LYS A 15 -4.80 7.54 -15.85
N CYS A 16 -4.40 7.25 -14.61
CA CYS A 16 -3.20 6.47 -14.27
C CYS A 16 -3.49 4.97 -14.15
N SER A 17 -4.53 4.47 -14.82
CA SER A 17 -4.89 3.05 -14.89
C SER A 17 -4.93 2.59 -16.35
N ARG A 18 -4.71 1.29 -16.59
CA ARG A 18 -4.60 0.74 -17.94
C ARG A 18 -5.47 -0.51 -18.11
N LEU A 19 -6.26 -0.52 -19.18
CA LEU A 19 -7.02 -1.71 -19.60
C LEU A 19 -6.07 -2.76 -20.19
N ALA A 20 -6.44 -4.03 -20.05
CA ALA A 20 -5.78 -5.09 -20.80
C ALA A 20 -6.02 -4.88 -22.30
N ASN A 21 -4.99 -5.12 -23.11
CA ASN A 21 -5.12 -5.13 -24.57
C ASN A 21 -4.71 -6.51 -25.08
N ALA A 22 -5.50 -7.06 -26.00
CA ALA A 22 -5.24 -8.36 -26.61
C ALA A 22 -4.13 -8.32 -27.66
N SER A 23 -3.84 -7.15 -28.24
CA SER A 23 -2.84 -7.02 -29.31
C SER A 23 -1.42 -6.85 -28.80
N ASP A 24 -1.23 -6.38 -27.57
CA ASP A 24 0.09 -6.08 -27.00
C ASP A 24 0.32 -6.85 -25.71
N SER A 25 1.52 -7.46 -25.58
CA SER A 25 1.97 -8.02 -24.31
C SER A 25 2.42 -6.89 -23.38
N PHE A 26 1.50 -6.35 -22.59
CA PHE A 26 1.87 -5.36 -21.59
C PHE A 26 2.61 -6.00 -20.41
N LYS A 27 3.74 -5.39 -20.04
CA LYS A 27 4.45 -5.69 -18.80
C LYS A 27 3.83 -4.91 -17.64
N TYR A 28 4.01 -5.43 -16.43
CA TYR A 28 3.68 -4.72 -15.21
C TYR A 28 4.36 -3.34 -15.19
N ASP A 29 3.64 -2.34 -14.74
CA ASP A 29 4.14 -0.98 -14.56
C ASP A 29 3.88 -0.53 -13.12
N SER A 30 4.93 -0.12 -12.42
CA SER A 30 4.88 0.23 -10.99
C SER A 30 4.17 1.55 -10.71
N GLY A 31 3.92 2.38 -11.73
CA GLY A 31 3.24 3.67 -11.60
C GLY A 31 1.72 3.62 -11.80
N LEU A 32 1.15 2.48 -12.21
CA LEU A 32 -0.27 2.36 -12.49
C LEU A 32 -1.08 1.95 -11.26
N PHE A 33 -2.27 2.55 -11.08
CA PHE A 33 -3.18 2.24 -9.98
C PHE A 33 -3.91 0.91 -10.18
N VAL A 34 -4.50 0.71 -11.36
CA VAL A 34 -5.13 -0.54 -11.77
C VAL A 34 -4.64 -0.87 -13.17
N GLN A 35 -4.15 -2.09 -13.36
CA GLN A 35 -3.67 -2.55 -14.66
C GLN A 35 -4.22 -3.92 -14.99
N GLY A 36 -4.80 -4.05 -16.19
CA GLY A 36 -5.16 -5.34 -16.75
C GLY A 36 -3.94 -5.97 -17.42
N LEU A 37 -3.55 -7.14 -16.94
CA LEU A 37 -2.49 -7.96 -17.53
C LEU A 37 -3.13 -9.27 -18.00
N LEU A 38 -2.81 -9.68 -19.23
CA LEU A 38 -3.29 -10.94 -19.79
C LEU A 38 -2.25 -12.03 -19.56
N LYS A 39 -2.73 -13.24 -19.26
CA LYS A 39 -1.91 -14.44 -19.27
C LYS A 39 -1.42 -14.73 -20.69
N ASP A 40 -0.24 -15.32 -20.80
CA ASP A 40 0.30 -15.82 -22.05
C ASP A 40 -0.51 -17.01 -22.59
N ALA A 41 -0.12 -17.51 -23.76
CA ALA A 41 -0.76 -18.66 -24.41
C ALA A 41 -0.71 -19.96 -23.58
N THR A 42 0.18 -20.05 -22.57
CA THR A 42 0.28 -21.19 -21.65
C THR A 42 -0.63 -21.04 -20.42
N GLY A 43 -1.34 -19.91 -20.30
CA GLY A 43 -2.13 -19.58 -19.12
C GLY A 43 -1.28 -19.08 -17.95
N SER A 44 -0.03 -18.70 -18.21
CA SER A 44 0.90 -18.21 -17.20
C SER A 44 1.12 -16.70 -17.33
N PHE A 45 1.60 -16.07 -16.28
CA PHE A 45 2.09 -14.69 -16.33
C PHE A 45 3.21 -14.53 -15.31
N VAL A 46 4.17 -13.67 -15.61
CA VAL A 46 5.31 -13.42 -14.72
C VAL A 46 5.19 -12.00 -14.18
N LEU A 47 5.05 -11.91 -12.87
CA LEU A 47 5.11 -10.66 -12.15
C LEU A 47 6.57 -10.30 -11.83
N PRO A 48 7.09 -9.16 -12.33
CA PRO A 48 8.48 -8.77 -12.08
C PRO A 48 8.63 -8.27 -10.64
N PHE A 49 9.17 -9.13 -9.77
CA PHE A 49 9.40 -8.86 -8.34
C PHE A 49 10.01 -7.47 -8.10
N ARG A 50 11.11 -7.15 -8.79
CA ARG A 50 11.81 -5.86 -8.65
C ARG A 50 10.90 -4.66 -8.90
N GLN A 51 10.08 -4.69 -9.95
CA GLN A 51 9.20 -3.58 -10.28
C GLN A 51 8.06 -3.44 -9.28
N ILE A 52 7.54 -4.57 -8.77
CA ILE A 52 6.50 -4.56 -7.73
C ILE A 52 7.06 -3.96 -6.43
N MET A 53 8.27 -4.33 -6.04
CA MET A 53 8.93 -3.76 -4.86
C MET A 53 9.19 -2.26 -5.03
N TYR A 54 9.46 -1.78 -6.24
CA TYR A 54 9.63 -0.35 -6.53
C TYR A 54 8.33 0.44 -6.70
N ALA A 55 7.16 -0.20 -6.63
CA ALA A 55 5.89 0.52 -6.62
C ALA A 55 5.78 1.38 -5.35
N PRO A 56 5.19 2.58 -5.42
CA PRO A 56 5.05 3.45 -4.25
C PRO A 56 4.06 2.91 -3.21
N TYR A 57 3.17 2.01 -3.62
CA TYR A 57 2.15 1.40 -2.77
C TYR A 57 2.13 -0.12 -2.94
N PRO A 58 1.72 -0.88 -1.90
CA PRO A 58 1.56 -2.33 -2.01
C PRO A 58 0.53 -2.71 -3.07
N THR A 59 0.78 -3.83 -3.77
CA THR A 59 -0.08 -4.32 -4.86
C THR A 59 -1.04 -5.39 -4.36
N THR A 60 -2.27 -5.37 -4.88
CA THR A 60 -3.21 -6.49 -4.79
C THR A 60 -3.22 -7.24 -6.13
N HIS A 61 -3.01 -8.54 -6.08
CA HIS A 61 -3.11 -9.44 -7.22
C HIS A 61 -4.49 -10.10 -7.24
N ILE A 62 -5.28 -9.83 -8.30
CA ILE A 62 -6.62 -10.39 -8.50
C ILE A 62 -6.58 -11.27 -9.74
N ASP A 63 -6.70 -12.58 -9.54
CA ASP A 63 -6.82 -13.54 -10.64
C ASP A 63 -8.31 -13.85 -10.87
N VAL A 64 -8.81 -13.43 -12.03
CA VAL A 64 -10.22 -13.57 -12.41
C VAL A 64 -10.57 -14.97 -12.90
N ASP A 65 -9.61 -15.76 -13.36
CA ASP A 65 -9.88 -17.10 -13.90
C ASP A 65 -10.09 -18.10 -12.76
N VAL A 66 -9.31 -17.97 -11.69
CA VAL A 66 -9.40 -18.82 -10.49
C VAL A 66 -10.11 -18.14 -9.31
N ASN A 67 -10.59 -16.90 -9.48
CA ASN A 67 -11.28 -16.11 -8.46
C ASN A 67 -10.49 -15.96 -7.15
N THR A 68 -9.18 -15.75 -7.24
CA THR A 68 -8.31 -15.56 -6.07
C THR A 68 -7.87 -14.12 -5.92
N VAL A 69 -7.77 -13.65 -4.68
CA VAL A 69 -7.24 -12.33 -4.33
C VAL A 69 -6.09 -12.53 -3.36
N LYS A 70 -4.92 -12.01 -3.72
CA LYS A 70 -3.73 -11.98 -2.87
C LYS A 70 -3.26 -10.54 -2.69
N GLN A 71 -2.73 -10.22 -1.52
CA GLN A 71 -2.29 -8.89 -1.14
C GLN A 71 -0.84 -8.89 -0.68
N MET A 72 -0.15 -7.79 -0.93
CA MET A 72 1.12 -7.51 -0.28
C MET A 72 0.91 -7.04 1.16
N ALA A 73 2.01 -7.04 1.92
CA ALA A 73 2.05 -6.49 3.28
C ALA A 73 1.57 -5.02 3.31
N PRO A 74 1.10 -4.52 4.47
CA PRO A 74 0.64 -3.15 4.61
C PRO A 74 1.69 -2.11 4.23
N CYS A 75 1.25 -0.89 3.89
CA CYS A 75 2.09 0.15 3.28
C CYS A 75 3.42 0.43 4.03
N HIS A 76 3.40 0.52 5.36
CA HIS A 76 4.62 0.75 6.16
C HIS A 76 5.68 -0.36 6.01
N GLU A 77 5.27 -1.63 5.97
CA GLU A 77 6.16 -2.76 5.74
C GLU A 77 6.66 -2.77 4.30
N HIS A 78 5.78 -2.47 3.33
CA HIS A 78 6.16 -2.33 1.93
C HIS A 78 7.25 -1.25 1.73
N ILE A 79 7.07 -0.07 2.32
CA ILE A 79 8.05 1.03 2.25
C ILE A 79 9.37 0.61 2.90
N TYR A 80 9.31 -0.01 4.08
CA TYR A 80 10.51 -0.51 4.76
C TYR A 80 11.26 -1.55 3.92
N ASN A 81 10.56 -2.54 3.39
CA ASN A 81 11.13 -3.60 2.55
C ASN A 81 11.67 -3.05 1.23
N GLN A 82 10.98 -2.07 0.63
CA GLN A 82 11.44 -1.35 -0.56
C GLN A 82 12.78 -0.64 -0.29
N GLN A 83 12.90 0.07 0.83
CA GLN A 83 14.13 0.77 1.22
C GLN A 83 15.29 -0.20 1.47
N SER A 84 15.04 -1.28 2.20
CA SER A 84 16.03 -2.33 2.44
C SER A 84 16.51 -2.96 1.13
N TYR A 85 15.57 -3.36 0.27
CA TYR A 85 15.87 -3.96 -1.03
C TYR A 85 16.65 -3.02 -1.95
N MET A 86 16.25 -1.74 -2.03
CA MET A 86 16.94 -0.75 -2.84
C MET A 86 18.36 -0.47 -2.32
N SER A 87 18.54 -0.36 -1.01
CA SER A 87 19.86 -0.15 -0.39
C SER A 87 20.83 -1.28 -0.71
N GLN A 88 20.36 -2.54 -0.65
CA GLN A 88 21.17 -3.69 -1.01
C GLN A 88 21.53 -3.78 -2.49
N GLU A 89 20.60 -3.47 -3.38
CA GLU A 89 20.87 -3.42 -4.82
C GLU A 89 21.94 -2.37 -5.12
N LEU A 90 21.85 -1.18 -4.52
CA LEU A 90 22.87 -0.13 -4.65
C LEU A 90 24.23 -0.54 -4.08
N TYR A 91 24.24 -1.17 -2.90
CA TYR A 91 25.47 -1.70 -2.31
C TYR A 91 26.15 -2.74 -3.20
N THR A 92 25.35 -3.65 -3.79
CA THR A 92 25.86 -4.67 -4.71
C THR A 92 26.45 -4.01 -5.96
N LEU A 93 25.77 -3.03 -6.54
CA LEU A 93 26.26 -2.27 -7.69
C LEU A 93 27.57 -1.53 -7.37
N GLN A 94 27.67 -0.91 -6.18
CA GLN A 94 28.89 -0.26 -5.71
C GLN A 94 30.03 -1.27 -5.63
N LYS A 95 29.81 -2.43 -5.00
CA LYS A 95 30.82 -3.48 -4.86
C LYS A 95 31.30 -4.00 -6.22
N THR A 96 30.40 -4.21 -7.18
CA THR A 96 30.75 -4.63 -8.55
C THR A 96 31.49 -3.53 -9.32
N ALA A 97 31.17 -2.25 -9.07
CA ALA A 97 31.88 -1.13 -9.70
C ALA A 97 33.28 -0.88 -9.09
N SER A 98 33.48 -1.26 -7.82
CA SER A 98 34.73 -1.08 -7.06
C SER A 98 35.66 -2.29 -7.10
N GLU A 99 35.66 -3.09 -8.19
CA GLU A 99 36.64 -4.18 -8.41
C GLU A 99 38.11 -3.70 -8.53
N GLU A 100 38.40 -2.43 -8.23
CA GLU A 100 39.75 -1.94 -7.88
C GLU A 100 39.70 -1.26 -6.48
N ASP A 101 40.26 -1.96 -5.48
CA ASP A 101 40.70 -1.50 -4.15
C ASP A 101 39.81 -0.53 -3.34
N MET A 102 39.05 -1.04 -2.36
CA MET A 102 38.79 -0.27 -1.13
C MET A 102 38.72 -1.16 0.14
N ILE A 103 39.50 -0.71 1.12
CA ILE A 103 39.67 -1.20 2.50
C ILE A 103 38.35 -0.98 3.28
N PRO A 104 37.94 -1.88 4.20
CA PRO A 104 36.68 -1.75 4.92
C PRO A 104 36.82 -0.78 6.10
N GLU A 105 36.51 0.50 5.90
CA GLU A 105 36.26 1.41 7.01
C GLU A 105 34.92 2.11 6.82
N THR A 106 34.08 2.04 7.86
CA THR A 106 32.71 2.57 8.00
C THR A 106 31.57 1.75 7.38
N VAL A 107 31.51 0.46 7.75
CA VAL A 107 30.26 -0.32 7.65
C VAL A 107 29.31 0.19 8.73
N ILE A 108 28.42 1.12 8.37
CA ILE A 108 27.14 1.23 9.07
C ILE A 108 26.54 -0.17 9.00
N HIS A 109 26.29 -0.80 10.15
CA HIS A 109 25.75 -2.15 10.30
C HIS A 109 24.51 -2.36 9.40
N MET A 110 24.71 -2.72 8.13
CA MET A 110 23.69 -3.34 7.32
C MET A 110 23.63 -4.78 7.81
N ASP A 111 22.51 -5.12 8.42
CA ASP A 111 22.17 -6.48 8.80
C ASP A 111 22.46 -7.41 7.60
N GLU A 112 23.50 -8.25 7.72
CA GLU A 112 23.98 -9.16 6.67
C GLU A 112 22.94 -10.23 6.28
N SER A 113 21.72 -10.15 6.84
CA SER A 113 20.71 -11.20 6.80
C SER A 113 19.43 -10.85 6.03
N PHE A 114 19.31 -9.69 5.38
CA PHE A 114 18.11 -9.43 4.57
C PHE A 114 18.14 -10.29 3.30
N THR A 115 17.41 -11.40 3.36
CA THR A 115 17.02 -12.23 2.24
C THR A 115 15.61 -11.80 1.83
N PRO A 116 15.39 -11.32 0.60
CA PRO A 116 14.07 -10.88 0.19
C PRO A 116 13.12 -12.08 0.21
N ASP A 117 12.04 -11.99 1.00
CA ASP A 117 10.96 -12.96 0.92
C ASP A 117 10.33 -12.85 -0.48
N LEU A 118 10.51 -13.88 -1.29
CA LEU A 118 9.96 -13.93 -2.65
C LEU A 118 8.43 -14.13 -2.62
N ASN A 119 7.87 -14.54 -1.49
CA ASN A 119 6.43 -14.73 -1.31
C ASN A 119 5.73 -13.45 -0.83
N ILE A 120 5.85 -12.39 -1.63
CA ILE A 120 5.28 -11.07 -1.32
C ILE A 120 3.76 -11.00 -1.39
N PHE A 121 3.09 -12.02 -1.95
CA PHE A 121 1.64 -12.06 -2.10
C PHE A 121 1.02 -13.11 -1.18
N GLN A 122 0.28 -12.64 -0.18
CA GLN A 122 -0.37 -13.46 0.84
C GLN A 122 -1.90 -13.40 0.71
N ASP A 123 -2.59 -14.33 1.34
CA ASP A 123 -4.06 -14.30 1.37
C ASP A 123 -4.58 -13.09 2.17
N VAL A 124 -5.77 -12.61 1.82
CA VAL A 124 -6.41 -11.48 2.51
C VAL A 124 -6.71 -11.85 3.95
N MET A 125 -6.06 -11.16 4.89
CA MET A 125 -6.08 -11.52 6.32
C MET A 125 -7.41 -11.20 7.02
N HIS A 126 -8.08 -10.13 6.60
CA HIS A 126 -9.24 -9.59 7.32
C HIS A 126 -10.39 -9.27 6.38
N ARG A 127 -11.62 -9.59 6.82
CA ARG A 127 -12.85 -9.17 6.16
C ARG A 127 -13.26 -7.78 6.67
N ASP A 128 -13.95 -7.04 5.83
CA ASP A 128 -14.51 -5.72 6.15
C ASP A 128 -16.05 -5.79 6.25
N THR A 129 -16.67 -4.75 6.80
CA THR A 129 -18.13 -4.61 6.86
C THR A 129 -18.65 -3.47 5.99
N LEU A 130 -17.84 -2.45 5.72
CA LEU A 130 -18.21 -1.28 4.92
C LEU A 130 -18.49 -1.67 3.46
N VAL A 131 -17.58 -2.40 2.82
CA VAL A 131 -17.74 -2.84 1.42
C VAL A 131 -18.80 -3.93 1.35
N LYS A 132 -18.83 -4.86 2.31
CA LYS A 132 -19.90 -5.86 2.40
C LYS A 132 -21.28 -5.20 2.43
N SER A 133 -21.51 -4.27 3.34
CA SER A 133 -22.78 -3.56 3.49
C SER A 133 -23.14 -2.76 2.24
N PHE A 134 -22.15 -2.10 1.62
CA PHE A 134 -22.35 -1.39 0.36
C PHE A 134 -22.79 -2.33 -0.77
N LEU A 135 -22.11 -3.47 -0.95
CA LEU A 135 -22.44 -4.46 -1.98
C LEU A 135 -23.81 -5.09 -1.74
N ASP A 136 -24.14 -5.42 -0.49
CA ASP A 136 -25.44 -6.00 -0.12
C ASP A 136 -26.60 -5.05 -0.50
N GLN A 137 -26.39 -3.73 -0.42
CA GLN A 137 -27.42 -2.71 -0.67
C GLN A 137 -27.48 -2.23 -2.11
N ILE A 138 -26.34 -2.01 -2.79
CA ILE A 138 -26.32 -1.38 -4.12
C ILE A 138 -27.08 -2.19 -5.18
N PHE A 139 -27.07 -3.51 -5.07
CA PHE A 139 -27.76 -4.40 -6.01
C PHE A 139 -29.27 -4.48 -5.79
N GLN A 140 -29.77 -4.02 -4.64
CA GLN A 140 -31.21 -3.87 -4.38
C GLN A 140 -31.80 -2.66 -5.13
N LEU A 141 -30.95 -1.70 -5.54
CA LEU A 141 -31.37 -0.53 -6.30
C LEU A 141 -31.72 -0.90 -7.74
N GLN A 142 -32.83 -0.32 -8.24
CA GLN A 142 -33.33 -0.54 -9.59
C GLN A 142 -32.28 -0.18 -10.66
N SER A 143 -32.10 -1.08 -11.64
CA SER A 143 -31.27 -0.85 -12.82
C SER A 143 -31.96 0.09 -13.82
N GLY A 144 -31.18 0.92 -14.52
CA GLY A 144 -31.68 1.86 -15.54
C GLY A 144 -31.94 3.28 -15.05
N LEU A 145 -31.88 3.51 -13.73
CA LEU A 145 -31.83 4.84 -13.11
C LEU A 145 -30.39 5.16 -12.66
N SER A 146 -30.09 6.43 -12.41
CA SER A 146 -28.80 6.89 -11.87
C SER A 146 -28.60 6.62 -10.37
N LEU A 147 -29.46 5.81 -9.75
CA LEU A 147 -29.44 5.52 -8.31
C LEU A 147 -28.14 4.87 -7.86
N ARG A 148 -27.64 3.87 -8.61
CA ARG A 148 -26.40 3.16 -8.27
C ARG A 148 -25.18 4.07 -8.32
N SER A 149 -25.10 5.00 -9.26
CA SER A 149 -24.01 5.97 -9.34
C SER A 149 -24.06 6.99 -8.20
N ILE A 150 -25.25 7.45 -7.82
CA ILE A 150 -25.43 8.36 -6.67
C ILE A 150 -25.04 7.65 -5.37
N PHE A 151 -25.50 6.41 -5.18
CA PHE A 151 -25.18 5.60 -4.00
C PHE A 151 -23.68 5.31 -3.88
N LEU A 152 -23.03 4.96 -5.00
CA LEU A 152 -21.57 4.82 -5.05
C LEU A 152 -20.87 6.13 -4.66
N ALA A 153 -21.29 7.28 -5.20
CA ALA A 153 -20.69 8.56 -4.86
C ALA A 153 -20.83 8.91 -3.36
N GLN A 154 -21.98 8.59 -2.76
CA GLN A 154 -22.19 8.73 -1.32
C GLN A 154 -21.28 7.82 -0.50
N PHE A 155 -21.10 6.57 -0.92
CA PHE A 155 -20.19 5.63 -0.28
C PHE A 155 -18.73 6.13 -0.34
N LEU A 156 -18.27 6.61 -1.49
CA LEU A 156 -16.93 7.18 -1.63
C LEU A 156 -16.74 8.44 -0.78
N LEU A 157 -17.76 9.29 -0.69
CA LEU A 157 -17.74 10.48 0.17
C LEU A 157 -17.65 10.09 1.65
N LEU A 158 -18.36 9.05 2.08
CA LEU A 158 -18.28 8.52 3.45
C LEU A 158 -16.85 8.04 3.76
N LEU A 159 -16.24 7.26 2.88
CA LEU A 159 -14.86 6.78 3.05
C LEU A 159 -13.87 7.94 3.14
N HIS A 160 -14.00 8.94 2.28
CA HIS A 160 -13.15 10.12 2.30
C HIS A 160 -13.29 10.92 3.60
N ARG A 161 -14.52 11.11 4.09
CA ARG A 161 -14.78 11.79 5.37
C ARG A 161 -14.19 11.01 6.54
N LYS A 162 -14.41 9.69 6.61
CA LYS A 162 -13.80 8.83 7.64
C LYS A 162 -12.26 8.96 7.63
N ALA A 163 -11.64 8.92 6.44
CA ALA A 163 -10.20 9.10 6.30
C ALA A 163 -9.73 10.48 6.81
N GLN A 164 -10.41 11.56 6.43
CA GLN A 164 -10.10 12.90 6.95
C GLN A 164 -10.26 13.01 8.46
N THR A 165 -11.29 12.39 9.03
CA THR A 165 -11.50 12.35 10.49
C THR A 165 -10.37 11.58 11.19
N VAL A 166 -9.93 10.43 10.65
CA VAL A 166 -8.76 9.70 11.16
C VAL A 166 -7.51 10.59 11.15
N ILE A 167 -7.24 11.28 10.03
CA ILE A 167 -6.10 12.19 9.93
C ILE A 167 -6.16 13.26 11.01
N LYS A 168 -7.32 13.89 11.20
CA LYS A 168 -7.50 14.94 12.20
C LYS A 168 -7.37 14.43 13.63
N TYR A 169 -7.94 13.27 13.93
CA TYR A 169 -7.81 12.61 15.23
C TYR A 169 -6.34 12.42 15.59
N ILE A 170 -5.55 11.85 14.67
CA ILE A 170 -4.11 11.62 14.87
C ILE A 170 -3.36 12.94 15.01
N GLU A 171 -3.64 13.94 14.17
CA GLU A 171 -3.01 15.26 14.26
C GLU A 171 -3.26 15.93 15.62
N ASP A 172 -4.48 15.89 16.11
CA ASP A 172 -4.83 16.58 17.36
C ASP A 172 -4.27 15.83 18.57
N GLU A 173 -4.33 14.49 18.60
CA GLU A 173 -3.73 13.67 19.68
C GLU A 173 -2.20 13.87 19.77
N THR A 174 -1.53 13.95 18.62
CA THR A 174 -0.06 13.99 18.54
C THR A 174 0.51 15.41 18.51
N GLN A 175 -0.34 16.45 18.58
CA GLN A 175 0.05 17.84 18.33
C GLN A 175 0.79 18.01 16.98
N LYS A 176 0.20 17.44 15.93
CA LYS A 176 0.72 17.39 14.55
C LYS A 176 2.06 16.66 14.45
N GLY A 177 2.17 15.52 15.13
CA GLY A 177 3.37 14.66 15.10
C GLY A 177 4.49 15.07 16.06
N LYS A 178 4.29 16.07 16.93
CA LYS A 178 5.28 16.44 17.96
C LYS A 178 5.40 15.36 19.05
N LYS A 179 4.36 14.56 19.25
CA LYS A 179 4.30 13.46 20.21
C LYS A 179 4.03 12.16 19.48
N LEU A 180 4.50 11.05 20.04
CA LEU A 180 4.15 9.72 19.56
C LEU A 180 2.64 9.48 19.69
N PHE A 181 2.08 8.76 18.72
CA PHE A 181 0.70 8.30 18.76
C PHE A 181 0.53 7.21 19.83
N LYS A 182 -0.47 7.33 20.72
CA LYS A 182 -0.52 6.51 21.93
C LYS A 182 -1.60 5.44 21.93
N SER A 183 -2.77 5.70 21.35
CA SER A 183 -3.90 4.75 21.46
C SER A 183 -4.66 4.55 20.17
N LEU A 184 -4.25 3.54 19.40
CA LEU A 184 -5.03 3.02 18.27
C LEU A 184 -6.41 2.49 18.73
N ARG A 185 -6.50 1.98 19.97
CA ARG A 185 -7.75 1.45 20.53
C ARG A 185 -8.82 2.53 20.65
N ASN A 186 -8.46 3.72 21.12
CA ASN A 186 -9.43 4.80 21.29
C ASN A 186 -9.92 5.29 19.92
N LEU A 187 -9.00 5.48 18.98
CA LEU A 187 -9.33 5.83 17.59
C LEU A 187 -10.31 4.82 16.97
N LYS A 188 -10.05 3.51 17.13
CA LYS A 188 -10.94 2.45 16.63
C LYS A 188 -12.36 2.55 17.21
N THR A 189 -12.47 2.79 18.51
CA THR A 189 -13.77 2.90 19.19
C THR A 189 -14.50 4.18 18.79
N ASP A 190 -13.83 5.32 18.85
CA ASP A 190 -14.45 6.64 18.65
C ASP A 190 -14.95 6.83 17.20
N LEU A 191 -14.28 6.20 16.23
CA LEU A 191 -14.58 6.35 14.80
C LEU A 191 -15.36 5.19 14.19
N ASP A 192 -15.79 4.23 15.01
CA ASP A 192 -16.48 3.02 14.59
C ASP A 192 -15.67 2.26 13.52
N LEU A 193 -14.42 1.91 13.89
CA LEU A 193 -13.41 1.20 13.08
C LEU A 193 -12.83 0.02 13.87
N ALA A 194 -13.64 -0.65 14.68
CA ALA A 194 -13.21 -1.81 15.46
C ALA A 194 -12.86 -3.03 14.57
N VAL A 195 -13.48 -3.13 13.39
CA VAL A 195 -13.20 -4.18 12.40
C VAL A 195 -11.91 -3.85 11.66
N GLU A 196 -10.96 -4.79 11.66
CA GLU A 196 -9.63 -4.55 11.09
C GLU A 196 -9.66 -4.27 9.58
N GLY A 197 -10.54 -4.95 8.83
CA GLY A 197 -10.74 -4.68 7.40
C GLY A 197 -11.24 -3.26 7.13
N ASP A 198 -12.20 -2.77 7.93
CA ASP A 198 -12.71 -1.40 7.79
C ASP A 198 -11.64 -0.36 8.16
N LEU A 199 -10.88 -0.60 9.22
CA LEU A 199 -9.73 0.23 9.57
C LEU A 199 -8.71 0.26 8.43
N SER A 200 -8.38 -0.89 7.85
CA SER A 200 -7.39 -1.00 6.77
C SER A 200 -7.78 -0.18 5.55
N ILE A 201 -9.06 -0.23 5.14
CA ILE A 201 -9.59 0.57 4.03
C ILE A 201 -9.46 2.07 4.34
N VAL A 202 -9.90 2.49 5.53
CA VAL A 202 -9.87 3.91 5.90
C VAL A 202 -8.44 4.42 6.08
N MET A 203 -7.54 3.61 6.64
CA MET A 203 -6.13 3.94 6.80
C MET A 203 -5.40 4.01 5.45
N ALA A 204 -5.70 3.12 4.50
CA ALA A 204 -5.15 3.20 3.14
C ALA A 204 -5.59 4.49 2.43
N MET A 205 -6.86 4.89 2.59
CA MET A 205 -7.35 6.18 2.09
C MET A 205 -6.68 7.36 2.79
N ALA A 206 -6.48 7.29 4.11
CA ALA A 206 -5.80 8.33 4.88
C ALA A 206 -4.33 8.48 4.45
N GLU A 207 -3.61 7.38 4.24
CA GLU A 207 -2.23 7.35 3.74
C GLU A 207 -2.13 8.01 2.35
N LYS A 208 -3.09 7.75 1.47
CA LYS A 208 -3.14 8.38 0.14
C LYS A 208 -3.35 9.89 0.22
N LEU A 209 -4.16 10.36 1.17
CA LEU A 209 -4.42 11.79 1.38
C LEU A 209 -3.29 12.51 2.12
N LYS A 210 -2.62 11.80 3.04
CA LYS A 210 -1.50 12.31 3.83
C LYS A 210 -0.46 11.19 4.02
N PRO A 211 0.55 11.11 3.15
CA PRO A 211 1.57 10.08 3.21
C PRO A 211 2.37 10.11 4.52
N GLY A 212 2.81 8.93 4.97
CA GLY A 212 3.61 8.72 6.17
C GLY A 212 2.82 8.39 7.43
N LEU A 213 1.49 8.33 7.37
CA LEU A 213 0.64 8.00 8.53
C LEU A 213 0.80 6.54 8.95
N HIS A 214 0.83 5.62 7.99
CA HIS A 214 1.01 4.20 8.27
C HIS A 214 2.34 3.96 8.99
N SER A 215 3.42 4.55 8.51
CA SER A 215 4.74 4.45 9.16
C SER A 215 4.79 5.15 10.52
N PHE A 216 4.08 6.27 10.69
CA PHE A 216 4.01 6.97 11.97
C PHE A 216 3.26 6.20 13.05
N ILE A 217 2.22 5.43 12.69
CA ILE A 217 1.38 4.68 13.63
C ILE A 217 1.89 3.27 13.85
N PHE A 218 2.26 2.56 12.79
CA PHE A 218 2.58 1.13 12.80
C PHE A 218 4.07 0.84 12.59
N GLY A 219 4.82 1.81 12.07
CA GLY A 219 6.27 1.66 11.93
C GLY A 219 6.92 1.48 13.30
N LYS A 220 8.00 0.68 13.34
CA LYS A 220 8.89 0.68 14.50
C LYS A 220 9.36 2.10 14.76
N SER A 221 9.55 2.50 16.02
CA SER A 221 10.15 3.80 16.35
C SER A 221 11.46 3.95 15.57
N PHE A 222 11.44 4.79 14.54
CA PHE A 222 12.66 5.26 13.92
C PHE A 222 13.39 6.08 14.97
N TYR A 223 14.67 5.80 15.19
CA TYR A 223 15.53 6.78 15.81
C TYR A 223 15.41 8.02 14.92
N THR A 224 14.88 9.11 15.48
CA THR A 224 14.89 10.38 14.76
C THR A 224 16.34 10.70 14.39
N SER A 225 16.60 11.42 13.30
CA SER A 225 17.98 11.77 12.88
C SER A 225 18.83 12.40 13.98
N VAL A 226 18.20 12.99 15.01
CA VAL A 226 18.86 13.44 16.24
C VAL A 226 19.33 12.27 17.11
N GLN A 227 18.47 11.27 17.31
CA GLN A 227 18.82 10.06 18.06
C GLN A 227 19.78 9.14 17.29
N GLU A 228 19.73 9.08 15.96
CA GLU A 228 20.75 8.39 15.16
C GLU A 228 22.11 9.06 15.33
N ARG A 229 22.15 10.40 15.34
CA ARG A 229 23.38 11.16 15.57
C ARG A 229 23.92 10.95 16.98
N ASP A 230 23.06 10.92 18.00
CA ASP A 230 23.47 10.67 19.39
C ASP A 230 23.97 9.24 19.60
N VAL A 231 23.35 8.24 18.95
CA VAL A 231 23.84 6.85 18.96
C VAL A 231 25.19 6.74 18.26
N LEU A 232 25.36 7.40 17.10
CA LEU A 232 26.62 7.45 16.36
C LEU A 232 27.74 8.22 17.09
N MET A 233 27.40 9.18 17.96
CA MET A 233 28.38 9.91 18.80
C MET A 233 28.64 9.23 20.15
N SER A 234 27.97 8.10 20.44
CA SER A 234 28.17 7.30 21.65
C SER A 234 28.94 5.98 21.41
N LEU A 235 29.33 5.73 20.16
CA LEU A 235 30.29 4.70 19.73
C LEU A 235 31.66 5.33 19.49
#